data_AF-A0A2U3C6W3-F1
#
_entry.id   AF-A0A2U3C6W3-F1
#
_cell.length_a   1.000
_cell.length_b   1.000
_cell.length_c   1.000
_cell.angle_alpha   90.00
_cell.angle_beta   90.00
_cell.angle_gamma   90.00
#
_symmetry.space_group_name_H-M   'P 1'
#
loop_
_entity.id
_entity.type
_entity.pdbx_description
1 polymer ?
#
loop_
_entity_poly.entity_id
_entity_poly.type
_entity_poly.pdbx_seq_one_letter_code
_entity_poly.pdbx_strand_id
1 'polypeptide(L)'
;MPKGTYAKDAAEAEEDLTAYCEASRFDREWIGDERWATTVRIACDRKYGYDEAYRAIDADQVELLTEAARAKRKKTLDGDEDGLLSLVEQAGELSKTLVPDILQQCADAYVGGQRVNLGLSKAMTNAKYAQLRRDWDVAGEYATGDGVFTNFHSFAPQDKKKAGKGTVGATMAVRGVQGNLLVKIAGRTFNMHVDISD
;
A
#
# COMPACT_ATOMS: atom_id res chain seq x y z
N MET A 1 23.44 -6.11 1.33
CA MET A 1 24.17 -5.60 2.52
C MET A 1 24.89 -4.35 2.10
N PRO A 2 24.80 -3.25 2.88
CA PRO A 2 25.31 -1.93 2.49
C PRO A 2 26.82 -1.96 2.24
N LYS A 3 27.28 -1.12 1.29
CA LYS A 3 28.68 -1.07 0.84
C LYS A 3 29.61 -0.25 1.77
N GLY A 4 29.08 0.38 2.82
CA GLY A 4 29.80 1.19 3.81
C GLY A 4 29.01 1.39 5.12
N THR A 5 29.59 2.06 6.11
CA THR A 5 28.93 2.36 7.42
C THR A 5 27.92 3.50 7.35
N TYR A 6 28.03 4.39 6.36
CA TYR A 6 27.13 5.51 6.08
C TYR A 6 27.04 5.72 4.56
N ALA A 7 25.97 6.38 4.10
CA ALA A 7 25.75 6.69 2.68
C ALA A 7 26.60 7.89 2.22
N LYS A 8 27.08 7.88 0.97
CA LYS A 8 27.83 9.01 0.41
C LYS A 8 26.94 10.24 0.18
N ASP A 9 25.67 10.01 -0.13
CA ASP A 9 24.67 11.01 -0.46
C ASP A 9 23.25 10.46 -0.21
N ALA A 10 22.25 11.34 -0.33
CA ALA A 10 20.86 11.00 -0.09
C ALA A 10 20.30 9.96 -1.08
N ALA A 11 20.81 9.93 -2.32
CA ALA A 11 20.32 9.00 -3.33
C ALA A 11 20.74 7.56 -3.00
N GLU A 12 22.00 7.35 -2.60
CA GLU A 12 22.47 6.05 -2.11
C GLU A 12 21.74 5.63 -0.82
N ALA A 13 21.54 6.57 0.11
CA ALA A 13 20.77 6.30 1.32
C ALA A 13 19.34 5.86 1.00
N GLU A 14 18.64 6.57 0.10
CA GLU A 14 17.27 6.21 -0.29
C GLU A 14 17.20 4.83 -0.95
N GLU A 15 18.16 4.49 -1.81
CA GLU A 15 18.23 3.17 -2.46
C GLU A 15 18.41 2.05 -1.42
N ASP A 16 19.42 2.16 -0.54
CA ASP A 16 19.72 1.14 0.46
C ASP A 16 18.60 1.01 1.51
N LEU A 17 18.06 2.13 2.01
CA LEU A 17 16.97 2.10 3.00
C LEU A 17 15.68 1.54 2.40
N THR A 18 15.39 1.83 1.12
CA THR A 18 14.24 1.24 0.42
C THR A 18 14.44 -0.27 0.26
N ALA A 19 15.64 -0.70 -0.16
CA ALA A 19 15.96 -2.13 -0.24
C ALA A 19 15.87 -2.83 1.13
N TYR A 20 16.24 -2.14 2.21
CA TYR A 20 16.09 -2.65 3.58
C TYR A 20 14.61 -2.85 3.94
N CYS A 21 13.76 -1.85 3.68
CA CYS A 21 12.31 -1.94 3.87
C CYS A 21 11.69 -3.11 3.09
N GLU A 22 12.10 -3.30 1.82
CA GLU A 22 11.64 -4.42 1.00
C GLU A 22 12.07 -5.77 1.58
N ALA A 23 13.32 -5.87 2.06
CA ALA A 23 13.88 -7.08 2.66
C ALA A 23 13.21 -7.44 3.99
N SER A 24 12.90 -6.45 4.84
CA SER A 24 12.17 -6.62 6.10
C SER A 24 10.65 -6.76 5.91
N ARG A 25 10.19 -6.64 4.66
CA ARG A 25 8.77 -6.66 4.26
C ARG A 25 7.94 -5.54 4.88
N PHE A 26 8.57 -4.43 5.26
CA PHE A 26 7.94 -3.26 5.80
C PHE A 26 7.76 -2.20 4.72
N ASP A 27 6.52 -1.74 4.49
CA ASP A 27 6.28 -0.72 3.47
C ASP A 27 6.65 0.68 3.98
N ARG A 28 7.54 1.36 3.26
CA ARG A 28 7.98 2.74 3.55
C ARG A 28 6.82 3.70 3.79
N GLU A 29 5.69 3.48 3.11
CA GLU A 29 4.47 4.28 3.27
C GLU A 29 4.11 4.44 4.76
N TRP A 30 4.37 3.46 5.63
CA TRP A 30 4.07 3.55 7.06
C TRP A 30 4.92 4.54 7.86
N ILE A 31 6.16 4.81 7.42
CA ILE A 31 7.08 5.77 8.04
C ILE A 31 6.58 7.20 7.77
N GLY A 32 6.10 7.46 6.55
CA GLY A 32 5.72 8.80 6.09
C GLY A 32 6.92 9.68 5.71
N ASP A 33 6.67 10.69 4.88
CA ASP A 33 7.74 11.42 4.17
C ASP A 33 8.68 12.20 5.10
N GLU A 34 8.16 12.81 6.17
CA GLU A 34 8.97 13.60 7.11
C GLU A 34 9.93 12.74 7.94
N ARG A 35 9.42 11.64 8.52
CA ARG A 35 10.25 10.67 9.24
C ARG A 35 11.24 10.02 8.28
N TRP A 36 10.81 9.66 7.07
CA TRP A 36 11.69 9.08 6.06
C TRP A 36 12.84 10.01 5.69
N ALA A 37 12.57 11.29 5.42
CA ALA A 37 13.60 12.29 5.14
C ALA A 37 14.59 12.43 6.32
N THR A 38 14.13 12.23 7.56
CA THR A 38 15.00 12.18 8.74
C THR A 38 15.86 10.92 8.77
N THR A 39 15.29 9.75 8.50
CA THR A 39 16.02 8.47 8.39
C THR A 39 17.10 8.52 7.30
N VAL A 40 16.80 9.12 6.14
CA VAL A 40 17.78 9.35 5.07
C VAL A 40 18.94 10.24 5.55
N ARG A 41 18.64 11.33 6.28
CA ARG A 41 19.69 12.20 6.84
C ARG A 41 20.56 11.46 7.86
N ILE A 42 19.98 10.59 8.68
CA ILE A 42 20.72 9.74 9.63
C ILE A 42 21.66 8.79 8.89
N ALA A 43 21.19 8.16 7.81
CA ALA A 43 22.02 7.24 7.02
C ALA A 43 23.24 7.94 6.37
N CYS A 44 23.11 9.21 5.99
CA CYS A 44 24.21 10.03 5.48
C CYS A 44 25.16 10.56 6.56
N ASP A 45 24.78 10.49 7.84
CA ASP A 45 25.57 11.02 8.93
C ASP A 45 26.72 10.06 9.30
N ARG A 46 27.95 10.56 9.37
CA ARG A 46 29.14 9.73 9.64
C ARG A 46 29.21 9.16 11.06
N LYS A 47 28.52 9.79 12.02
CA LYS A 47 28.47 9.37 13.42
C LYS A 47 27.43 8.27 13.64
N TYR A 48 26.31 8.34 12.92
CA TYR A 48 25.18 7.42 13.09
C TYR A 48 25.14 6.37 11.98
N GLY A 49 25.07 6.81 10.72
CA GLY A 49 25.11 5.96 9.54
C GLY A 49 23.91 5.03 9.40
N TYR A 50 24.12 3.95 8.64
CA TYR A 50 23.05 3.01 8.31
C TYR A 50 22.50 2.27 9.53
N ASP A 51 23.33 1.93 10.52
CA ASP A 51 22.90 1.16 11.69
C ASP A 51 21.79 1.87 12.47
N GLU A 52 21.93 3.18 12.69
CA GLU A 52 20.91 3.96 13.40
C GLU A 52 19.68 4.21 12.52
N ALA A 53 19.87 4.38 11.22
CA ALA A 53 18.76 4.52 10.28
C ALA A 53 17.90 3.24 10.22
N TYR A 54 18.53 2.05 10.21
CA TYR A 54 17.81 0.77 10.28
C TYR A 54 17.07 0.60 11.61
N ARG A 55 17.70 0.96 12.74
CA ARG A 55 17.02 0.95 14.04
C ARG A 55 15.79 1.85 14.08
N ALA A 56 15.85 3.02 13.43
CA ALA A 56 14.69 3.91 13.33
C ALA A 56 13.55 3.24 12.55
N ILE A 57 13.86 2.57 11.42
CA ILE A 57 12.87 1.81 10.63
C ILE A 57 12.27 0.67 11.46
N ASP A 58 13.10 -0.10 12.17
CA ASP A 58 12.65 -1.19 13.04
C ASP A 58 11.75 -0.67 14.18
N ALA A 59 12.09 0.49 14.76
CA ALA A 59 11.28 1.13 15.79
C ALA A 59 9.92 1.56 15.24
N ASP A 60 9.86 2.16 14.04
CA ASP A 60 8.60 2.50 13.37
C ASP A 60 7.75 1.23 13.12
N GLN A 61 8.38 0.11 12.72
CA GLN A 61 7.70 -1.16 12.52
C GLN A 61 7.11 -1.71 13.83
N VAL A 62 7.85 -1.66 14.93
CA VAL A 62 7.37 -2.10 16.24
C VAL A 62 6.23 -1.21 16.74
N GLU A 63 6.38 0.12 16.63
CA GLU A 63 5.34 1.10 17.00
C GLU A 63 4.03 0.80 16.26
N LEU A 64 4.14 0.52 14.96
CA LEU A 64 3.01 0.22 14.08
C LEU A 64 2.21 -1.00 14.53
N LEU A 65 2.87 -2.02 15.09
CA LEU A 65 2.24 -3.29 15.43
C LEU A 65 1.65 -3.32 16.84
N THR A 66 1.81 -2.25 17.62
CA THR A 66 1.22 -2.15 18.97
C THR A 66 -0.31 -2.13 18.93
N GLU A 67 -0.93 -2.70 19.96
CA GLU A 67 -2.40 -2.68 20.11
C GLU A 67 -2.97 -1.25 20.18
N ALA A 68 -2.24 -0.32 20.80
CA ALA A 68 -2.62 1.09 20.84
C ALA A 68 -2.66 1.72 19.43
N ALA A 69 -1.67 1.43 18.58
CA ALA A 69 -1.66 1.89 17.19
C ALA A 69 -2.80 1.27 16.37
N ARG A 70 -3.07 -0.04 16.55
CA ARG A 70 -4.21 -0.71 15.93
C ARG A 70 -5.54 -0.09 16.36
N ALA A 71 -5.75 0.12 17.65
CA ALA A 71 -6.95 0.75 18.20
C ALA A 71 -7.16 2.18 17.68
N LYS A 72 -6.08 2.97 17.56
CA LYS A 72 -6.14 4.31 16.98
C LYS A 72 -6.60 4.29 15.52
N ARG A 73 -6.02 3.41 14.70
CA ARG A 73 -6.41 3.26 13.29
C ARG A 73 -7.84 2.75 13.14
N LYS A 74 -8.25 1.80 13.97
CA LYS A 74 -9.64 1.35 14.03
C LYS A 74 -10.58 2.51 14.35
N LYS A 75 -10.27 3.31 15.37
CA LYS A 75 -11.05 4.50 15.71
C LYS A 75 -11.11 5.53 14.56
N THR A 76 -10.04 5.68 13.79
CA THR A 76 -10.05 6.53 12.59
C THR A 76 -11.06 6.00 11.58
N LEU A 77 -11.06 4.71 11.27
CA LEU A 77 -12.06 4.11 10.37
C LEU A 77 -13.49 4.18 10.94
N ASP A 78 -13.68 3.89 12.22
CA ASP A 78 -15.00 3.97 12.88
C ASP A 78 -15.56 5.41 12.88
N GLY A 79 -14.69 6.40 12.73
CA GLY A 79 -15.03 7.82 12.59
C GLY A 79 -15.10 8.31 11.15
N ASP A 80 -15.13 7.42 10.15
CA ASP A 80 -15.31 7.79 8.74
C ASP A 80 -16.66 8.46 8.52
N GLU A 81 -16.65 9.77 8.27
CA GLU A 81 -17.88 10.58 8.10
C GLU A 81 -18.70 10.15 6.89
N ASP A 82 -18.03 9.69 5.83
CA ASP A 82 -18.67 9.15 4.64
C ASP A 82 -19.33 7.78 4.94
N GLY A 83 -18.88 7.06 5.97
CA GLY A 83 -19.33 5.71 6.27
C GLY A 83 -19.20 4.78 5.07
N LEU A 84 -18.12 4.94 4.28
CA LEU A 84 -18.04 4.42 2.92
C LEU A 84 -18.28 2.91 2.87
N LEU A 85 -17.67 2.15 3.78
CA LEU A 85 -17.84 0.69 3.87
C LEU A 85 -19.32 0.30 4.00
N SER A 86 -20.07 0.98 4.89
CA SER A 86 -21.50 0.73 5.06
C SER A 86 -22.32 1.19 3.85
N LEU A 87 -21.95 2.30 3.21
CA LEU A 87 -22.63 2.79 2.00
C LEU A 87 -22.48 1.81 0.84
N VAL A 88 -21.27 1.32 0.57
CA VAL A 88 -21.04 0.38 -0.55
C VAL A 88 -21.69 -0.99 -0.31
N GLU A 89 -21.77 -1.44 0.95
CA GLU A 89 -22.51 -2.65 1.32
C GLU A 89 -24.04 -2.53 1.14
N GLN A 90 -24.57 -1.31 1.23
CA GLN A 90 -26.01 -1.04 1.08
C GLN A 90 -26.37 -0.55 -0.33
N ALA A 91 -25.38 -0.17 -1.13
CA ALA A 91 -25.56 0.32 -2.49
C ALA A 91 -25.95 -0.84 -3.44
N GLY A 92 -27.25 -1.02 -3.65
CA GLY A 92 -27.92 -2.08 -4.42
C GLY A 92 -27.07 -2.96 -5.36
N GLU A 93 -26.56 -2.41 -6.47
CA GLU A 93 -25.76 -3.18 -7.43
C GLU A 93 -24.29 -3.31 -7.01
N LEU A 94 -23.72 -2.30 -6.34
CA LEU A 94 -22.33 -2.28 -5.90
C LEU A 94 -22.06 -3.30 -4.78
N SER A 95 -23.04 -3.52 -3.90
CA SER A 95 -22.95 -4.50 -2.80
C SER A 95 -22.84 -5.94 -3.28
N LYS A 96 -23.18 -6.21 -4.55
CA LYS A 96 -23.07 -7.52 -5.20
C LYS A 96 -21.73 -7.70 -5.96
N THR A 97 -20.88 -6.67 -5.96
CA THR A 97 -19.57 -6.68 -6.63
C THR A 97 -18.46 -7.09 -5.66
N LEU A 98 -17.21 -7.11 -6.13
CA LEU A 98 -16.03 -7.33 -5.28
C LEU A 98 -15.55 -6.07 -4.56
N VAL A 99 -16.16 -4.91 -4.82
CA VAL A 99 -15.72 -3.63 -4.27
C VAL A 99 -15.78 -3.60 -2.73
N PRO A 100 -16.87 -4.02 -2.06
CA PRO A 100 -16.91 -4.06 -0.60
C PRO A 100 -15.80 -4.96 -0.01
N ASP A 101 -15.59 -6.14 -0.58
CA ASP A 101 -14.55 -7.08 -0.13
C ASP A 101 -13.14 -6.51 -0.29
N ILE A 102 -12.88 -5.79 -1.38
CA ILE A 102 -11.58 -5.14 -1.63
C ILE A 102 -11.37 -3.98 -0.66
N LEU A 103 -12.39 -3.15 -0.44
CA LEU A 103 -12.31 -2.05 0.52
C LEU A 103 -12.11 -2.55 1.95
N GLN A 104 -12.80 -3.62 2.34
CA GLN A 104 -12.62 -4.25 3.64
C GLN A 104 -11.20 -4.81 3.80
N GLN A 105 -10.63 -5.45 2.78
CA GLN A 105 -9.24 -5.92 2.82
C GLN A 105 -8.24 -4.76 2.99
N CYS A 106 -8.45 -3.63 2.29
CA CYS A 106 -7.63 -2.44 2.48
C CYS A 106 -7.78 -1.85 3.89
N ALA A 107 -9.00 -1.81 4.43
CA ALA A 107 -9.30 -1.35 5.79
C ALA A 107 -8.64 -2.25 6.86
N ASP A 108 -8.71 -3.57 6.70
CA ASP A 108 -8.08 -4.54 7.59
C ASP A 108 -6.55 -4.41 7.54
N ALA A 109 -5.98 -4.25 6.35
CA ALA A 109 -4.56 -4.01 6.17
C ALA A 109 -4.12 -2.70 6.84
N TYR A 110 -4.93 -1.64 6.74
CA TYR A 110 -4.71 -0.38 7.43
C TYR A 110 -4.69 -0.58 8.95
N VAL A 111 -5.74 -1.15 9.53
CA VAL A 111 -5.83 -1.39 10.99
C VAL A 111 -4.71 -2.27 11.49
N GLY A 112 -4.40 -3.34 10.75
CA GLY A 112 -3.38 -4.31 11.11
C GLY A 112 -1.94 -3.80 10.95
N GLY A 113 -1.73 -2.70 10.23
CA GLY A 113 -0.38 -2.24 9.87
C GLY A 113 0.31 -3.19 8.91
N GLN A 114 -0.46 -3.81 8.01
CA GLN A 114 0.03 -4.78 7.05
C GLN A 114 0.59 -4.09 5.80
N ARG A 115 0.97 -4.88 4.81
CA ARG A 115 1.45 -4.36 3.53
C ARG A 115 0.38 -3.53 2.83
N VAL A 116 0.81 -2.45 2.18
CA VAL A 116 -0.09 -1.56 1.41
C VAL A 116 -0.33 -2.07 -0.01
N ASN A 117 0.58 -2.91 -0.52
CA ASN A 117 0.39 -3.64 -1.77
C ASN A 117 -0.25 -5.01 -1.47
N LEU A 118 -1.53 -5.12 -1.79
CA LEU A 118 -2.37 -6.30 -1.57
C LEU A 118 -2.58 -7.06 -2.88
N GLY A 119 -2.93 -8.33 -2.81
CA GLY A 119 -3.21 -9.16 -3.98
C GLY A 119 -4.58 -9.80 -3.86
N LEU A 120 -5.41 -9.63 -4.88
CA LEU A 120 -6.66 -10.35 -4.98
C LEU A 120 -6.35 -11.79 -5.39
N SER A 121 -6.76 -12.75 -4.56
CA SER A 121 -6.36 -14.15 -4.66
C SER A 121 -6.78 -14.88 -5.94
N LYS A 122 -7.77 -14.33 -6.67
CA LYS A 122 -8.35 -14.96 -7.86
C LYS A 122 -8.10 -14.12 -9.11
N ALA A 123 -7.45 -14.75 -10.09
CA ALA A 123 -7.32 -14.16 -11.41
C ALA A 123 -8.70 -13.95 -12.07
N MET A 124 -8.81 -12.90 -12.88
CA MET A 124 -10.03 -12.58 -13.59
C MET A 124 -9.79 -12.30 -15.07
N THR A 125 -10.85 -12.41 -15.87
CA THR A 125 -10.77 -12.06 -17.29
C THR A 125 -10.70 -10.56 -17.48
N ASN A 126 -10.17 -10.13 -18.63
CA ASN A 126 -10.13 -8.71 -19.00
C ASN A 126 -11.50 -8.02 -18.90
N ALA A 127 -12.59 -8.71 -19.32
CA ALA A 127 -13.94 -8.18 -19.24
C ALA A 127 -14.42 -7.97 -17.79
N LYS A 128 -14.14 -8.93 -16.90
CA LYS A 128 -14.47 -8.83 -15.47
C LYS A 128 -13.67 -7.72 -14.79
N TYR A 129 -12.40 -7.57 -15.14
CA TYR A 129 -11.58 -6.49 -14.61
C TYR A 129 -12.06 -5.12 -15.10
N ALA A 130 -12.44 -5.00 -16.38
CA ALA A 130 -13.01 -3.75 -16.89
C ALA A 130 -14.33 -3.37 -16.18
N GLN A 131 -15.16 -4.35 -15.80
CA GLN A 131 -16.33 -4.09 -14.97
C GLN A 131 -15.92 -3.65 -13.56
N LEU A 132 -15.01 -4.38 -12.91
CA LEU A 132 -14.53 -4.04 -11.57
C LEU A 132 -13.94 -2.63 -11.50
N ARG A 133 -13.23 -2.17 -12.54
CA ARG A 133 -12.75 -0.79 -12.61
C ARG A 133 -13.88 0.24 -12.61
N ARG A 134 -14.95 -0.01 -13.37
CA ARG A 134 -16.13 0.87 -13.35
C ARG A 134 -16.79 0.87 -11.98
N ASP A 135 -16.95 -0.30 -11.37
CA ASP A 135 -17.53 -0.42 -10.03
C ASP A 135 -16.65 0.30 -8.98
N TRP A 136 -15.32 0.24 -9.14
CA TRP A 136 -14.36 0.95 -8.31
C TRP A 136 -14.45 2.47 -8.45
N ASP A 137 -14.55 2.95 -9.68
CA ASP A 137 -14.71 4.38 -9.96
C ASP A 137 -16.04 4.89 -9.37
N VAL A 138 -17.12 4.10 -9.48
CA VAL A 138 -18.43 4.38 -8.85
C VAL A 138 -18.34 4.41 -7.32
N ALA A 139 -17.62 3.48 -6.69
CA ALA A 139 -17.35 3.54 -5.25
C ALA A 139 -16.66 4.84 -4.84
N GLY A 140 -15.74 5.33 -5.67
CA GLY A 140 -15.06 6.61 -5.47
C GLY A 140 -16.02 7.81 -5.45
N GLU A 141 -17.17 7.75 -6.11
CA GLU A 141 -18.19 8.82 -6.08
C GLU A 141 -18.91 8.90 -4.72
N TYR A 142 -18.92 7.82 -3.93
CA TYR A 142 -19.45 7.82 -2.56
C TYR A 142 -18.46 8.37 -1.53
N ALA A 143 -17.17 8.48 -1.88
CA ALA A 143 -16.15 9.10 -1.04
C ALA A 143 -16.12 10.60 -1.35
N THR A 144 -16.68 11.42 -0.46
CA THR A 144 -16.90 12.86 -0.71
C THR A 144 -15.62 13.69 -0.55
N GLY A 145 -14.56 13.08 -0.02
CA GLY A 145 -13.24 13.70 0.19
C GLY A 145 -13.00 14.17 1.63
N ASP A 146 -14.07 14.28 2.42
CA ASP A 146 -14.03 14.60 3.85
C ASP A 146 -13.92 13.32 4.72
N GLY A 147 -14.27 12.16 4.15
CA GLY A 147 -14.06 10.86 4.77
C GLY A 147 -12.61 10.38 4.77
N VAL A 148 -12.41 9.22 5.40
CA VAL A 148 -11.09 8.58 5.56
C VAL A 148 -10.62 7.95 4.25
N PHE A 149 -11.54 7.49 3.42
CA PHE A 149 -11.27 6.90 2.11
C PHE A 149 -11.24 8.00 1.05
N THR A 150 -10.14 8.12 0.32
CA THR A 150 -9.96 9.17 -0.70
C THR A 150 -9.16 8.67 -1.89
N ASN A 151 -9.08 9.45 -2.96
CA ASN A 151 -8.16 9.22 -4.09
C ASN A 151 -8.30 7.83 -4.74
N PHE A 152 -9.53 7.45 -5.08
CA PHE A 152 -9.79 6.24 -5.85
C PHE A 152 -9.18 6.36 -7.25
N HIS A 153 -8.44 5.34 -7.67
CA HIS A 153 -7.88 5.28 -9.02
C HIS A 153 -7.78 3.85 -9.53
N SER A 154 -8.09 3.63 -10.81
CA SER A 154 -7.98 2.31 -11.43
C SER A 154 -7.12 2.35 -12.68
N PHE A 155 -6.10 1.47 -12.75
CA PHE A 155 -5.24 1.36 -13.93
C PHE A 155 -5.74 0.28 -14.89
N ALA A 156 -5.53 0.50 -16.19
CA ALA A 156 -5.73 -0.54 -17.19
C ALA A 156 -4.79 -1.75 -16.96
N PRO A 157 -5.16 -2.95 -17.43
CA PRO A 157 -4.30 -4.12 -17.41
C PRO A 157 -2.91 -3.79 -17.99
N GLN A 158 -1.85 -4.13 -17.26
CA GLN A 158 -0.49 -3.97 -17.74
C GLN A 158 0.24 -5.31 -17.74
N ASP A 159 0.83 -5.66 -18.87
CA ASP A 159 1.80 -6.75 -18.95
C ASP A 159 3.10 -6.32 -18.24
N LYS A 160 3.29 -6.81 -17.01
CA LYS A 160 4.45 -6.46 -16.19
C LYS A 160 5.74 -7.07 -16.74
N LYS A 161 5.65 -8.20 -17.45
CA LYS A 161 6.77 -8.85 -18.12
C LYS A 161 7.26 -8.02 -19.29
N LYS A 162 6.35 -7.51 -20.13
CA LYS A 162 6.68 -6.63 -21.26
C LYS A 162 7.17 -5.25 -20.82
N ALA A 163 6.72 -4.76 -19.67
CA ALA A 163 7.16 -3.49 -19.10
C ALA A 163 8.54 -3.53 -18.39
N GLY A 164 9.24 -4.68 -18.40
CA GLY A 164 10.53 -4.84 -17.71
C GLY A 164 10.42 -4.86 -16.18
N LYS A 165 9.19 -4.96 -15.63
CA LYS A 165 8.89 -5.00 -14.19
C LYS A 165 8.52 -6.42 -13.71
N GLY A 166 8.78 -7.43 -14.53
CA GLY A 166 8.39 -8.83 -14.30
C GLY A 166 9.17 -9.53 -13.18
N THR A 167 10.20 -8.90 -12.63
CA THR A 167 11.05 -9.44 -11.56
C THR A 167 11.34 -8.36 -10.53
N VAL A 168 10.56 -8.36 -9.44
CA VAL A 168 10.89 -7.65 -8.20
C VAL A 168 10.60 -8.62 -7.05
N GLY A 169 11.65 -8.96 -6.29
CA GLY A 169 11.59 -9.87 -5.13
C GLY A 169 11.70 -11.36 -5.48
N ALA A 170 12.31 -12.14 -4.58
CA ALA A 170 12.64 -13.57 -4.71
C ALA A 170 11.42 -14.53 -4.70
N THR A 171 10.34 -14.16 -5.39
CA THR A 171 9.20 -15.03 -5.66
C THR A 171 9.09 -15.19 -7.17
N MET A 172 9.45 -16.38 -7.67
CA MET A 172 9.41 -16.78 -9.09
C MET A 172 8.00 -16.83 -9.70
N ALA A 173 7.04 -16.06 -9.19
CA ALA A 173 5.79 -15.82 -9.88
C ALA A 173 6.08 -14.80 -10.97
N VAL A 174 6.18 -15.25 -12.22
CA VAL A 174 6.20 -14.38 -13.40
C VAL A 174 4.93 -13.54 -13.33
N ARG A 175 5.03 -12.27 -12.89
CA ARG A 175 3.88 -11.36 -12.89
C ARG A 175 3.41 -11.22 -14.34
N GLY A 176 2.26 -11.82 -14.64
CA GLY A 176 1.64 -11.79 -15.96
C GLY A 176 1.02 -10.41 -16.24
N VAL A 177 -0.21 -10.42 -16.76
CA VAL A 177 -0.99 -9.20 -16.89
C VAL A 177 -1.65 -8.89 -15.55
N GLN A 178 -1.44 -7.68 -15.02
CA GLN A 178 -2.02 -7.25 -13.75
C GLN A 178 -2.76 -5.92 -13.88
N GLY A 179 -3.93 -5.86 -13.27
CA GLY A 179 -4.64 -4.64 -12.92
C GLY A 179 -4.19 -4.09 -11.56
N ASN A 180 -4.49 -2.82 -11.31
CA ASN A 180 -4.23 -2.16 -10.02
C ASN A 180 -5.40 -1.25 -9.68
N LEU A 181 -5.95 -1.39 -8.48
CA LEU A 181 -6.97 -0.53 -7.89
C LEU A 181 -6.39 0.16 -6.67
N LEU A 182 -6.36 1.48 -6.67
CA LEU A 182 -5.77 2.30 -5.62
C LEU A 182 -6.86 3.02 -4.84
N VAL A 183 -6.63 3.17 -3.55
CA VAL A 183 -7.39 4.02 -2.62
C VAL A 183 -6.44 4.52 -1.53
N LYS A 184 -6.67 5.74 -1.04
CA LYS A 184 -6.02 6.23 0.18
C LYS A 184 -6.93 6.04 1.38
N ILE A 185 -6.37 5.57 2.49
CA ILE A 185 -7.06 5.46 3.78
C ILE A 185 -6.27 6.30 4.78
N ALA A 186 -6.88 7.37 5.29
CA ALA A 186 -6.21 8.35 6.17
C ALA A 186 -4.86 8.84 5.59
N GLY A 187 -4.83 9.10 4.27
CA GLY A 187 -3.65 9.57 3.55
C GLY A 187 -2.65 8.49 3.12
N ARG A 188 -2.82 7.23 3.55
CA ARG A 188 -1.94 6.10 3.17
C ARG A 188 -2.45 5.40 1.92
N THR A 189 -1.59 5.22 0.92
CA THR A 189 -1.97 4.64 -0.38
C THR A 189 -1.96 3.11 -0.34
N PHE A 190 -3.12 2.48 -0.50
CA PHE A 190 -3.28 1.05 -0.70
C PHE A 190 -3.45 0.73 -2.17
N ASN A 191 -2.84 -0.37 -2.62
CA ASN A 191 -2.86 -0.83 -3.99
C ASN A 191 -3.25 -2.30 -4.04
N MET A 192 -4.44 -2.59 -4.55
CA MET A 192 -4.92 -3.94 -4.79
C MET A 192 -4.47 -4.40 -6.19
N HIS A 193 -3.53 -5.33 -6.23
CA HIS A 193 -3.12 -6.04 -7.43
C HIS A 193 -4.16 -7.09 -7.81
N VAL A 194 -4.56 -7.10 -9.08
CA VAL A 194 -5.51 -8.06 -9.62
C VAL A 194 -4.86 -8.80 -10.78
N ASP A 195 -4.67 -10.10 -10.64
CA ASP A 195 -4.16 -10.93 -11.73
C ASP A 195 -5.20 -11.06 -12.84
N ILE A 196 -4.75 -10.93 -14.08
CA ILE A 196 -5.60 -11.00 -15.27
C ILE A 196 -5.15 -12.17 -16.13
N SER A 197 -6.06 -13.11 -16.33
CA SER A 197 -5.89 -14.28 -17.19
C SER A 197 -6.92 -14.21 -18.30
N ASP A 198 -6.48 -14.30 -19.54
CA ASP A 198 -7.37 -14.43 -20.71
C ASP A 198 -8.17 -15.74 -20.67
#